data_AF-A0A4Q3WZN6-F1
#
_entry.id   AF-A0A4Q3WZN6-F1
#
_cell.length_a   1.000
_cell.length_b   1.000
_cell.length_c   1.000
_cell.angle_alpha   90.00
_cell.angle_beta   90.00
_cell.angle_gamma   90.00
#
_symmetry.space_group_name_H-M   'P 1'
#
loop_
_entity.id
_entity.type
_entity.pdbx_description
1 polymer ?
#
loop_
_entity_poly.entity_id
_entity_poly.type
_entity_poly.pdbx_seq_one_letter_code
_entity_poly.pdbx_strand_id
1 'polypeptide(L)'
;MNRNVHKLFVGLALAISSQKLNAQETLELPPGVQPAMPRATIEIGLKSHDRALYIKQGWIRDPFITLGPDDFYYLTGTTPNPGDEREQTEPYNIGLGPESIVGSVVQVWRSKDLIDWEYLGTPFTMADSWHKEPGNLVWAPELHWLGDRWALVHCPAAKANLAISAGPDLKGPWTKPMGANLGPKHDPSLFKDGDSWWMLWQNTLLAPLNKDFTAFTAPPVRIDPAGSRPNPDGGAPISRIGHEGATMIKVGDKYVHIGTAWSTDLGRKGSYNLYYCVADKITGPYGPRQFLGRFLGHGTPFQTRDGKWWCTAFFNANVPPLPREGIETRDLAANAQTINQRGTTIVPLDVQQLADGEIVIHALDPAYASPGPDEIQKFGP
;
A
#
# COMPACT_ATOMS: atom_id res chain seq x y z
N MET A 1 31.03 33.17 70.99
CA MET A 1 31.01 34.43 70.22
C MET A 1 30.91 34.07 68.75
N ASN A 2 29.81 34.49 68.11
CA ASN A 2 29.61 34.69 66.65
C ASN A 2 29.90 33.54 65.67
N ARG A 3 29.10 33.25 64.64
CA ARG A 3 27.75 33.67 64.23
C ARG A 3 27.36 32.70 63.09
N ASN A 4 26.07 32.40 63.00
CA ASN A 4 25.41 31.73 61.87
C ASN A 4 25.83 32.27 60.50
N VAL A 5 26.03 31.38 59.52
CA VAL A 5 25.49 31.55 58.15
C VAL A 5 25.18 30.15 57.57
N HIS A 6 23.89 29.82 57.48
CA HIS A 6 23.39 28.78 56.58
C HIS A 6 23.64 29.21 55.13
N LYS A 7 24.35 28.40 54.36
CA LYS A 7 24.34 28.49 52.88
C LYS A 7 23.40 27.43 52.34
N LEU A 8 22.25 27.91 51.90
CA LEU A 8 21.26 27.23 51.11
C LEU A 8 21.92 26.85 49.76
N PHE A 9 22.18 25.57 49.52
CA PHE A 9 22.53 25.08 48.18
C PHE A 9 21.21 24.86 47.41
N VAL A 10 20.75 25.89 46.71
CA VAL A 10 19.78 25.75 45.63
C VAL A 10 20.58 25.37 44.39
N GLY A 11 20.74 24.06 44.19
CA GLY A 11 21.29 23.48 42.98
C GLY A 11 20.22 23.46 41.89
N LEU A 12 20.36 24.37 40.93
CA LEU A 12 19.56 24.52 39.74
C LEU A 12 19.39 23.17 39.02
N ALA A 13 18.19 22.59 39.09
CA ALA A 13 17.82 21.50 38.20
C ALA A 13 17.76 22.08 36.78
N LEU A 14 18.76 21.77 35.94
CA LEU A 14 18.61 21.92 34.50
C LEU A 14 17.49 20.97 34.09
N ALA A 15 16.28 21.52 33.96
CA ALA A 15 15.26 20.92 33.14
C ALA A 15 15.81 20.91 31.70
N ILE A 16 16.40 19.78 31.31
CA ILE A 16 16.61 19.48 29.90
C ILE A 16 15.20 19.34 29.34
N SER A 17 14.69 20.44 28.80
CA SER A 17 13.51 20.44 27.96
C SER A 17 13.77 19.42 26.85
N SER A 18 13.12 18.27 26.93
CA SER A 18 12.98 17.38 25.79
C SER A 18 12.06 18.10 24.79
N GLN A 19 12.62 19.06 24.06
CA GLN A 19 12.10 19.40 22.75
C GLN A 19 12.23 18.11 21.94
N LYS A 20 11.11 17.36 21.87
CA LYS A 20 10.90 16.41 20.79
C LYS A 20 11.23 17.20 19.53
N LEU A 21 12.25 16.75 18.78
CA LEU A 21 12.46 17.17 17.41
C LEU A 21 11.19 16.78 16.64
N ASN A 22 10.19 17.67 16.67
CA ASN A 22 9.04 17.65 15.80
C ASN A 22 9.41 18.38 14.50
N ALA A 23 10.61 18.09 14.00
CA ALA A 23 11.21 18.72 12.85
C ALA A 23 11.30 17.68 11.74
N GLN A 24 10.15 17.36 11.16
CA GLN A 24 10.16 17.40 9.71
C GLN A 24 10.08 18.90 9.41
N GLU A 25 11.26 19.55 9.32
CA GLU A 25 11.34 20.81 8.60
C GLU A 25 10.56 20.59 7.32
N THR A 26 9.57 21.45 7.05
CA THR A 26 8.83 21.43 5.80
C THR A 26 9.82 21.74 4.69
N LEU A 27 10.53 20.71 4.24
CA LEU A 27 11.35 20.77 3.04
C LEU A 27 10.43 21.31 1.95
N GLU A 28 10.82 22.43 1.36
CA GLU A 28 10.10 22.99 0.22
C GLU A 28 9.94 21.87 -0.82
N LEU A 29 8.72 21.77 -1.37
CA LEU A 29 8.47 20.76 -2.39
C LEU A 29 9.19 21.16 -3.68
N PRO A 30 9.66 20.17 -4.45
CA PRO A 30 10.28 20.43 -5.75
C PRO A 30 9.33 21.20 -6.66
N PRO A 31 9.85 22.04 -7.57
CA PRO A 31 9.04 22.72 -8.57
C PRO A 31 8.10 21.75 -9.31
N GLY A 32 6.81 22.09 -9.36
CA GLY A 32 5.79 21.31 -10.04
C GLY A 32 5.20 20.14 -9.24
N VAL A 33 5.68 19.87 -8.02
CA VAL A 33 5.06 18.90 -7.09
C VAL A 33 4.00 19.60 -6.24
N GLN A 34 2.82 18.98 -6.13
CA GLN A 34 1.74 19.51 -5.30
C GLN A 34 1.88 19.09 -3.83
N PRO A 35 1.55 19.98 -2.87
CA PRO A 35 1.41 19.59 -1.47
C PRO A 35 0.17 18.73 -1.26
N ALA A 36 0.16 17.97 -0.16
CA ALA A 36 -1.04 17.29 0.32
C ALA A 36 -2.20 18.29 0.46
N MET A 37 -3.43 17.80 0.33
CA MET A 37 -4.61 18.65 0.49
C MET A 37 -4.61 19.29 1.88
N PRO A 38 -5.10 20.54 2.02
CA PRO A 38 -5.24 21.17 3.33
C PRO A 38 -6.10 20.32 4.27
N ARG A 39 -5.79 20.33 5.58
CA ARG A 39 -6.54 19.62 6.62
C ARG A 39 -8.06 19.74 6.45
N ALA A 40 -8.58 20.96 6.33
CA ALA A 40 -10.01 21.20 6.19
C ALA A 40 -10.63 20.51 4.97
N THR A 41 -9.90 20.42 3.85
CA THR A 41 -10.35 19.72 2.65
C THR A 41 -10.43 18.21 2.88
N ILE A 42 -9.42 17.64 3.56
CA ILE A 42 -9.41 16.21 3.89
C ILE A 42 -10.53 15.89 4.89
N GLU A 43 -10.73 16.71 5.92
CA GLU A 43 -11.82 16.53 6.91
C GLU A 43 -13.21 16.51 6.24
N ILE A 44 -13.47 17.46 5.34
CA ILE A 44 -14.72 17.51 4.58
C ILE A 44 -14.85 16.26 3.71
N GLY A 45 -13.78 15.87 3.01
CA GLY A 45 -13.75 14.70 2.12
C GLY A 45 -13.96 13.37 2.83
N LEU A 46 -13.35 13.18 4.00
CA LEU A 46 -13.56 11.98 4.84
C LEU A 46 -15.02 11.89 5.30
N LYS A 47 -15.62 13.04 5.64
CA LYS A 47 -17.03 13.11 6.03
C LYS A 47 -17.96 12.79 4.86
N SER A 48 -17.74 13.41 3.70
CA SER A 48 -18.60 13.27 2.52
C SER A 48 -18.44 11.93 1.81
N HIS A 49 -17.25 11.32 1.86
CA HIS A 49 -16.94 10.02 1.22
C HIS A 49 -17.22 9.99 -0.28
N ASP A 50 -16.98 11.10 -0.98
CA ASP A 50 -17.43 11.32 -2.36
C ASP A 50 -16.31 11.66 -3.34
N ARG A 51 -15.07 11.82 -2.85
CA ARG A 51 -13.91 12.22 -3.67
C ARG A 51 -12.60 11.68 -3.13
N ALA A 52 -11.63 11.48 -4.03
CA ALA A 52 -10.27 11.12 -3.67
C ALA A 52 -9.57 12.24 -2.88
N LEU A 53 -8.78 11.86 -1.88
CA LEU A 53 -8.07 12.76 -0.99
C LEU A 53 -6.57 12.50 -1.07
N TYR A 54 -5.79 13.50 -1.46
CA TYR A 54 -4.33 13.42 -1.42
C TYR A 54 -3.86 13.78 0.00
N ILE A 55 -3.65 12.74 0.81
CA ILE A 55 -3.53 12.86 2.28
C ILE A 55 -2.10 12.96 2.78
N LYS A 56 -1.12 12.57 1.97
CA LYS A 56 0.29 12.64 2.36
C LYS A 56 1.18 12.85 1.16
N GLN A 57 1.98 13.90 1.23
CA GLN A 57 3.07 14.18 0.30
C GLN A 57 4.35 13.42 0.65
N GLY A 58 5.20 13.26 -0.36
CA GLY A 58 6.48 12.54 -0.30
C GLY A 58 6.55 11.49 -1.40
N TRP A 59 7.71 10.91 -1.67
CA TRP A 59 7.78 9.81 -2.63
C TRP A 59 7.38 8.49 -1.94
N ILE A 60 6.16 8.02 -2.22
CA ILE A 60 5.64 6.73 -1.76
C ILE A 60 5.02 6.02 -2.96
N ARG A 61 5.40 4.75 -3.17
CA ARG A 61 4.73 3.82 -4.08
C ARG A 61 4.21 2.62 -3.30
N ASP A 62 3.24 1.90 -3.89
CA ASP A 62 2.64 0.70 -3.28
C ASP A 62 2.22 0.95 -1.81
N PRO A 63 1.48 2.05 -1.52
CA PRO A 63 1.13 2.42 -0.16
C PRO A 63 0.15 1.41 0.45
N PHE A 64 0.43 1.00 1.68
CA PHE A 64 -0.42 0.12 2.47
C PHE A 64 -0.84 0.82 3.77
N ILE A 65 -2.15 0.81 4.06
CA ILE A 65 -2.71 1.38 5.29
C ILE A 65 -3.42 0.29 6.08
N THR A 66 -3.14 0.20 7.39
CA THR A 66 -3.88 -0.65 8.33
C THR A 66 -4.23 0.08 9.61
N LEU A 67 -5.34 -0.30 10.25
CA LEU A 67 -5.67 0.17 11.59
C LEU A 67 -4.98 -0.72 12.63
N GLY A 68 -4.13 -0.11 13.45
CA GLY A 68 -3.42 -0.76 14.54
C GLY A 68 -4.24 -0.93 15.81
N PRO A 69 -3.71 -1.67 16.80
CA PRO A 69 -4.38 -1.97 18.07
C PRO A 69 -4.54 -0.76 19.00
N ASP A 70 -3.75 0.28 18.77
CA ASP A 70 -3.70 1.53 19.54
C ASP A 70 -4.57 2.63 18.91
N ASP A 71 -5.49 2.22 18.03
CA ASP A 71 -6.43 3.10 17.37
C ASP A 71 -5.71 4.14 16.48
N PHE A 72 -4.55 3.80 15.90
CA PHE A 72 -3.87 4.59 14.87
C PHE A 72 -3.90 3.86 13.53
N TYR A 73 -4.03 4.59 12.43
CA TYR A 73 -3.69 4.07 11.11
C TYR A 73 -2.18 4.09 10.93
N TYR A 74 -1.62 3.01 10.38
CA TYR A 74 -0.21 2.89 10.04
C TYR A 74 -0.07 2.85 8.52
N LEU A 75 0.88 3.63 8.00
CA LEU A 75 1.19 3.71 6.58
C LEU A 75 2.61 3.24 6.32
N THR A 76 2.73 2.32 5.37
CA THR A 76 3.98 1.89 4.74
C THR A 76 3.90 2.03 3.23
N GLY A 77 5.05 1.94 2.57
CA GLY A 77 5.13 1.84 1.11
C GLY A 77 6.59 1.77 0.66
N THR A 78 6.79 1.59 -0.62
CA THR A 78 8.09 1.69 -1.28
C THR A 78 8.53 3.16 -1.25
N THR A 79 9.62 3.47 -0.56
CA THR A 79 10.12 4.84 -0.36
C THR A 79 11.62 4.94 -0.63
N PRO A 80 12.19 6.15 -0.80
CA PRO A 80 13.63 6.37 -0.71
C PRO A 80 14.14 6.11 0.72
N ASN A 81 15.46 6.21 0.92
CA ASN A 81 15.99 6.34 2.27
C ASN A 81 15.63 7.74 2.83
N PRO A 82 15.43 7.89 4.16
CA PRO A 82 15.15 9.18 4.76
C PRO A 82 16.22 10.22 4.40
N GLY A 83 15.78 11.37 3.86
CA GLY A 83 16.67 12.48 3.51
C GLY A 83 17.47 12.29 2.22
N ASP A 84 17.09 11.35 1.35
CA ASP A 84 17.72 11.24 0.03
C ASP A 84 17.50 12.53 -0.79
N GLU A 85 18.59 13.22 -1.13
CA GLU A 85 18.55 14.49 -1.85
C GLU A 85 17.84 14.38 -3.22
N ARG A 86 17.79 13.18 -3.79
CA ARG A 86 17.11 12.94 -5.07
C ARG A 86 15.59 13.08 -4.98
N GLU A 87 15.01 13.08 -3.78
CA GLU A 87 13.60 13.48 -3.62
C GLU A 87 13.34 14.91 -4.11
N GLN A 88 14.38 15.75 -4.11
CA GLN A 88 14.34 17.12 -4.60
C GLN A 88 14.68 17.25 -6.08
N THR A 89 15.72 16.55 -6.55
CA THR A 89 16.22 16.68 -7.92
C THR A 89 15.52 15.75 -8.92
N GLU A 90 14.90 14.66 -8.46
CA GLU A 90 14.25 13.63 -9.27
C GLU A 90 12.81 13.38 -8.80
N PRO A 91 11.93 14.40 -8.83
CA PRO A 91 10.71 14.42 -8.02
C PRO A 91 9.71 13.30 -8.30
N TYR A 92 9.70 12.76 -9.51
CA TYR A 92 8.76 11.73 -9.94
C TYR A 92 9.36 10.33 -10.03
N ASN A 93 10.69 10.19 -10.10
CA ASN A 93 11.45 8.95 -10.26
C ASN A 93 10.67 7.81 -10.97
N ILE A 94 10.81 7.74 -12.29
CA ILE A 94 9.97 6.92 -13.19
C ILE A 94 10.32 5.43 -13.15
N GLY A 95 10.05 4.75 -12.03
CA GLY A 95 9.96 3.29 -11.97
C GLY A 95 10.85 2.62 -10.91
N LEU A 96 11.00 1.30 -11.08
CA LEU A 96 11.81 0.42 -10.25
C LEU A 96 13.00 -0.05 -11.10
N GLY A 97 14.23 0.13 -10.63
CA GLY A 97 15.44 -0.18 -11.41
C GLY A 97 16.72 0.42 -10.83
N PRO A 98 17.88 0.24 -11.49
CA PRO A 98 19.18 0.73 -11.01
C PRO A 98 19.24 2.26 -10.83
N GLU A 99 18.46 2.98 -11.62
CA GLU A 99 18.34 4.44 -11.57
C GLU A 99 17.26 4.90 -10.57
N SER A 100 16.56 3.97 -9.93
CA SER A 100 15.50 4.28 -8.99
C SER A 100 16.07 4.74 -7.64
N ILE A 101 15.42 5.74 -7.04
CA ILE A 101 15.78 6.27 -5.72
C ILE A 101 15.26 5.40 -4.56
N VAL A 102 14.67 4.23 -4.84
CA VAL A 102 14.16 3.30 -3.82
C VAL A 102 15.23 2.98 -2.79
N GLY A 103 14.83 3.05 -1.53
CA GLY A 103 15.67 2.85 -0.38
C GLY A 103 15.74 1.40 0.11
N SER A 104 16.52 1.25 1.17
CA SER A 104 16.88 -0.02 1.82
C SER A 104 16.21 -0.20 3.18
N VAL A 105 15.14 0.54 3.42
CA VAL A 105 14.47 0.64 4.73
C VAL A 105 12.96 0.70 4.55
N VAL A 106 12.22 0.22 5.55
CA VAL A 106 10.78 0.46 5.65
C VAL A 106 10.57 1.71 6.48
N GLN A 107 10.16 2.80 5.85
CA GLN A 107 9.69 3.99 6.56
C GLN A 107 8.23 3.78 7.01
N VAL A 108 7.91 4.23 8.23
CA VAL A 108 6.55 4.11 8.80
C VAL A 108 6.04 5.45 9.27
N TRP A 109 4.78 5.73 8.97
CA TRP A 109 4.02 6.83 9.58
C TRP A 109 2.79 6.29 10.27
N ARG A 110 2.29 7.01 11.28
CA ARG A 110 0.96 6.75 11.85
C ARG A 110 0.11 8.00 11.94
N SER A 111 -1.21 7.82 11.93
CA SER A 111 -2.17 8.91 12.03
C SER A 111 -3.43 8.50 12.79
N LYS A 112 -3.98 9.41 13.60
CA LYS A 112 -5.31 9.21 14.19
C LYS A 112 -6.41 9.49 13.18
N ASP A 113 -6.22 10.42 12.27
CA ASP A 113 -7.29 11.04 11.48
C ASP A 113 -7.08 10.92 9.95
N LEU A 114 -6.01 10.24 9.51
CA LEU A 114 -5.55 10.17 8.11
C LEU A 114 -5.10 11.52 7.54
N ILE A 115 -4.95 12.54 8.38
CA ILE A 115 -4.58 13.90 7.98
C ILE A 115 -3.18 14.22 8.49
N ASP A 116 -3.00 14.17 9.80
CA ASP A 116 -1.71 14.43 10.43
C ASP A 116 -0.96 13.11 10.62
N TRP A 117 0.24 13.05 10.04
CA TRP A 117 1.08 11.86 10.03
C TRP A 117 2.32 12.05 10.91
N GLU A 118 2.42 11.27 11.97
CA GLU A 118 3.63 11.16 12.80
C GLU A 118 4.60 10.17 12.14
N TYR A 119 5.83 10.60 11.87
CA TYR A 119 6.89 9.72 11.37
C TYR A 119 7.48 8.88 12.51
N LEU A 120 7.53 7.55 12.33
CA LEU A 120 8.02 6.60 13.33
C LEU A 120 9.46 6.11 13.04
N GLY A 121 10.12 6.68 12.03
CA GLY A 121 11.44 6.23 11.62
C GLY A 121 11.40 5.01 10.70
N THR A 122 12.49 4.24 10.75
CA THR A 122 12.71 3.05 9.91
C THR A 122 12.83 1.80 10.79
N PRO A 123 11.72 1.25 11.31
CA PRO A 123 11.77 0.16 12.26
C PRO A 123 12.34 -1.15 11.69
N PHE A 124 12.39 -1.29 10.36
CA PHE A 124 13.04 -2.40 9.65
C PHE A 124 14.00 -1.86 8.59
N THR A 125 15.18 -2.47 8.51
CA THR A 125 16.21 -2.19 7.49
C THR A 125 16.63 -3.47 6.79
N MET A 126 17.30 -3.40 5.65
CA MET A 126 17.85 -4.60 5.01
C MET A 126 18.88 -5.37 5.87
N ALA A 127 19.44 -4.76 6.92
CA ALA A 127 20.26 -5.47 7.92
C ALA A 127 19.44 -6.43 8.79
N ASP A 128 18.12 -6.21 8.90
CA ASP A 128 17.21 -7.13 9.57
C ASP A 128 16.83 -8.33 8.68
N SER A 129 17.08 -8.28 7.38
CA SER A 129 16.71 -9.37 6.47
C SER A 129 17.30 -10.72 6.89
N TRP A 130 16.60 -11.82 6.64
CA TRP A 130 17.15 -13.16 6.86
C TRP A 130 18.22 -13.53 5.82
N HIS A 131 18.25 -12.82 4.69
CA HIS A 131 19.21 -13.06 3.61
C HIS A 131 20.62 -12.62 4.02
N LYS A 132 21.62 -13.47 3.78
CA LYS A 132 23.05 -13.11 3.94
C LYS A 132 23.44 -11.91 3.06
N GLU A 133 22.89 -11.87 1.85
CA GLU A 133 23.09 -10.83 0.84
C GLU A 133 21.73 -10.19 0.57
N PRO A 134 21.25 -9.26 1.41
CA PRO A 134 19.88 -8.79 1.36
C PRO A 134 19.60 -7.87 0.17
N GLY A 135 20.65 -7.24 -0.40
CA GLY A 135 20.49 -6.16 -1.36
C GLY A 135 20.12 -4.85 -0.69
N ASN A 136 19.72 -3.86 -1.49
CA ASN A 136 19.55 -2.48 -1.07
C ASN A 136 18.17 -1.90 -1.38
N LEU A 137 17.20 -2.74 -1.77
CA LEU A 137 15.87 -2.30 -2.18
C LEU A 137 14.79 -2.94 -1.31
N VAL A 138 13.83 -2.13 -0.90
CA VAL A 138 12.59 -2.56 -0.25
C VAL A 138 11.41 -2.11 -1.11
N TRP A 139 10.63 -3.08 -1.59
CA TRP A 139 9.42 -2.86 -2.39
C TRP A 139 8.19 -3.40 -1.67
N ALA A 140 7.06 -2.71 -1.86
CA ALA A 140 5.73 -3.05 -1.37
C ALA A 140 5.69 -3.59 0.07
N PRO A 141 6.23 -2.85 1.06
CA PRO A 141 6.14 -3.27 2.44
C PRO A 141 4.71 -3.13 2.98
N GLU A 142 4.17 -4.19 3.58
CA GLU A 142 2.88 -4.19 4.29
C GLU A 142 3.06 -4.55 5.77
N LEU A 143 2.38 -3.80 6.65
CA LEU A 143 2.32 -4.07 8.09
C LEU A 143 0.99 -4.69 8.48
N HIS A 144 1.01 -5.84 9.13
CA HIS A 144 -0.19 -6.56 9.54
C HIS A 144 -0.20 -6.74 11.05
N TRP A 145 -1.28 -6.33 11.71
CA TRP A 145 -1.46 -6.59 13.14
C TRP A 145 -1.96 -8.03 13.36
N LEU A 146 -1.19 -8.83 14.10
CA LEU A 146 -1.52 -10.24 14.33
C LEU A 146 -2.44 -10.47 15.54
N GLY A 147 -2.60 -9.47 16.40
CA GLY A 147 -3.38 -9.55 17.65
C GLY A 147 -2.54 -9.24 18.90
N ASP A 148 -1.26 -9.59 18.87
CA ASP A 148 -0.27 -9.41 19.94
C ASP A 148 1.04 -8.75 19.45
N ARG A 149 1.31 -8.83 18.15
CA ARG A 149 2.54 -8.36 17.50
C ARG A 149 2.29 -7.99 16.03
N TRP A 150 3.30 -7.41 15.40
CA TRP A 150 3.27 -7.01 14.00
C TRP A 150 3.95 -8.04 13.10
N ALA A 151 3.35 -8.32 11.95
CA ALA A 151 4.04 -8.92 10.81
C ALA A 151 4.36 -7.83 9.78
N LEU A 152 5.55 -7.90 9.22
CA LEU A 152 6.01 -7.09 8.09
C LEU A 152 6.35 -8.03 6.95
N VAL A 153 5.76 -7.80 5.79
CA VAL A 153 6.16 -8.45 4.54
C VAL A 153 6.68 -7.40 3.58
N HIS A 154 7.67 -7.75 2.76
CA HIS A 154 8.17 -6.90 1.68
C HIS A 154 8.86 -7.75 0.61
N CYS A 155 9.08 -7.17 -0.57
CA CYS A 155 9.90 -7.72 -1.65
C CYS A 155 11.05 -6.73 -2.00
N PRO A 156 11.95 -6.92 -3.00
CA PRO A 156 11.86 -7.73 -4.23
C PRO A 156 11.68 -9.22 -4.06
N ALA A 157 11.18 -9.90 -5.10
CA ALA A 157 10.83 -11.32 -5.02
C ALA A 157 11.94 -12.20 -4.48
N ALA A 158 13.16 -12.08 -5.04
CA ALA A 158 14.31 -12.88 -4.61
C ALA A 158 14.82 -12.53 -3.20
N LYS A 159 14.39 -11.39 -2.64
CA LYS A 159 14.83 -10.82 -1.36
C LYS A 159 13.66 -10.62 -0.39
N ALA A 160 12.57 -11.35 -0.61
CA ALA A 160 11.38 -11.21 0.21
C ALA A 160 11.63 -11.62 1.67
N ASN A 161 10.95 -10.94 2.58
CA ASN A 161 10.94 -11.25 4.00
C ASN A 161 9.50 -11.37 4.51
N LEU A 162 9.36 -12.20 5.54
CA LEU A 162 8.26 -12.17 6.50
C LEU A 162 8.92 -12.02 7.88
N ALA A 163 8.79 -10.83 8.45
CA ALA A 163 9.39 -10.44 9.71
C ALA A 163 8.31 -10.24 10.78
N ILE A 164 8.56 -10.69 12.01
CA ILE A 164 7.59 -10.59 13.11
C ILE A 164 8.24 -9.89 14.30
N SER A 165 7.58 -8.85 14.83
CA SER A 165 8.05 -8.12 16.00
C SER A 165 7.92 -8.97 17.27
N ALA A 166 8.68 -8.62 18.32
CA ALA A 166 8.63 -9.34 19.60
C ALA A 166 7.33 -9.13 20.39
N GLY A 167 6.54 -8.11 20.04
CA GLY A 167 5.31 -7.73 20.73
C GLY A 167 4.64 -6.51 20.07
N PRO A 168 3.84 -5.73 20.82
CA PRO A 168 3.02 -4.65 20.26
C PRO A 168 3.82 -3.45 19.77
N ASP A 169 5.03 -3.26 20.28
CA ASP A 169 5.93 -2.20 19.82
C ASP A 169 6.40 -2.50 18.39
N LEU A 170 6.21 -1.55 17.49
CA LEU A 170 6.68 -1.63 16.10
C LEU A 170 8.17 -1.31 16.02
N LYS A 171 9.00 -2.24 16.47
CA LYS A 171 10.47 -2.15 16.44
C LYS A 171 11.12 -3.52 16.43
N GLY A 172 12.39 -3.54 16.02
CA GLY A 172 13.25 -4.70 16.20
C GLY A 172 13.57 -5.01 17.68
N PRO A 173 14.16 -6.17 17.97
CA PRO A 173 14.60 -7.18 17.01
C PRO A 173 13.43 -7.93 16.37
N TRP A 174 13.55 -8.16 15.06
CA TRP A 174 12.56 -8.91 14.30
C TRP A 174 12.96 -10.39 14.23
N THR A 175 11.99 -11.29 14.42
CA THR A 175 12.13 -12.70 14.05
C THR A 175 11.79 -12.89 12.57
N LYS A 176 12.36 -13.90 11.90
CA LYS A 176 12.09 -14.22 10.49
C LYS A 176 11.75 -15.71 10.37
N PRO A 177 10.58 -16.15 10.87
CA PRO A 177 10.29 -17.55 11.16
C PRO A 177 10.34 -18.47 9.93
N MET A 178 9.99 -17.97 8.75
CA MET A 178 10.14 -18.72 7.50
C MET A 178 11.60 -18.87 7.07
N GLY A 179 12.43 -17.84 7.26
CA GLY A 179 13.77 -17.76 6.66
C GLY A 179 13.76 -18.17 5.19
N ALA A 180 14.63 -19.13 4.84
CA ALA A 180 14.72 -19.69 3.50
C ALA A 180 13.44 -20.38 2.99
N ASN A 181 12.58 -20.88 3.88
CA ASN A 181 11.33 -21.55 3.50
C ASN A 181 10.31 -20.59 2.86
N LEU A 182 10.48 -19.27 3.03
CA LEU A 182 9.61 -18.29 2.37
C LEU A 182 9.73 -18.41 0.84
N GLY A 183 10.94 -18.63 0.35
CA GLY A 183 11.27 -18.58 -1.08
C GLY A 183 10.94 -17.23 -1.71
N PRO A 184 10.97 -17.14 -3.06
CA PRO A 184 10.67 -15.90 -3.74
C PRO A 184 9.19 -15.50 -3.61
N LYS A 185 8.93 -14.22 -3.30
CA LYS A 185 7.58 -13.62 -3.21
C LYS A 185 7.58 -12.19 -3.75
N HIS A 186 7.05 -12.00 -4.96
CA HIS A 186 6.79 -10.65 -5.48
C HIS A 186 5.47 -10.15 -4.88
N ASP A 187 5.47 -8.93 -4.33
CA ASP A 187 4.33 -8.31 -3.64
C ASP A 187 3.59 -9.27 -2.69
N PRO A 188 4.27 -9.77 -1.65
CA PRO A 188 3.60 -10.58 -0.64
C PRO A 188 2.54 -9.74 0.08
N SER A 189 1.32 -10.25 0.20
CA SER A 189 0.26 -9.66 1.02
C SER A 189 -0.31 -10.72 1.98
N LEU A 190 -0.66 -10.32 3.21
CA LEU A 190 -1.25 -11.23 4.20
C LEU A 190 -2.75 -11.02 4.31
N PHE A 191 -3.49 -12.12 4.48
CA PHE A 191 -4.93 -12.11 4.68
C PHE A 191 -5.31 -13.06 5.80
N LYS A 192 -6.16 -12.60 6.73
CA LYS A 192 -6.66 -13.41 7.85
C LYS A 192 -8.06 -13.92 7.54
N ASP A 193 -8.24 -15.24 7.57
CA ASP A 193 -9.55 -15.89 7.43
C ASP A 193 -9.82 -16.77 8.66
N GLY A 194 -10.74 -16.32 9.51
CA GLY A 194 -10.92 -16.91 10.84
C GLY A 194 -9.63 -16.86 11.66
N ASP A 195 -9.17 -18.03 12.11
CA ASP A 195 -7.93 -18.18 12.88
C ASP A 195 -6.68 -18.41 12.00
N SER A 196 -6.86 -18.54 10.68
CA SER A 196 -5.79 -18.89 9.74
C SER A 196 -5.28 -17.66 9.02
N TRP A 197 -3.96 -17.53 8.93
CA TRP A 197 -3.31 -16.56 8.06
C TRP A 197 -2.97 -17.18 6.72
N TRP A 198 -3.12 -16.39 5.67
CA TRP A 198 -2.79 -16.75 4.29
C TRP A 198 -1.85 -15.70 3.72
N MET A 199 -1.01 -16.12 2.76
CA MET A 199 -0.15 -15.23 1.99
C MET A 199 -0.54 -15.28 0.52
N LEU A 200 -0.64 -14.11 -0.10
CA LEU A 200 -0.79 -13.89 -1.53
C LEU A 200 0.53 -13.38 -2.13
N TRP A 201 0.83 -13.69 -3.40
CA TRP A 201 1.98 -13.13 -4.12
C TRP A 201 1.87 -13.30 -5.65
N GLN A 202 2.72 -12.58 -6.40
CA GLN A 202 2.91 -12.67 -7.87
C GLN A 202 1.66 -12.42 -8.74
N ASN A 203 0.49 -12.23 -8.15
CA ASN A 203 -0.79 -12.12 -8.83
C ASN A 203 -1.06 -13.35 -9.73
N THR A 204 -1.31 -14.53 -9.14
CA THR A 204 -2.44 -14.79 -8.20
C THR A 204 -2.21 -16.01 -7.28
N LEU A 205 -1.01 -16.21 -6.73
CA LEU A 205 -0.76 -17.37 -5.86
C LEU A 205 -1.22 -17.10 -4.43
N LEU A 206 -1.77 -18.14 -3.80
CA LEU A 206 -2.29 -18.11 -2.43
C LEU A 206 -1.87 -19.40 -1.69
N ALA A 207 -1.39 -19.27 -0.45
CA ALA A 207 -1.13 -20.43 0.42
C ALA A 207 -1.40 -20.13 1.90
N PRO A 208 -1.90 -21.11 2.68
CA PRO A 208 -2.12 -20.95 4.11
C PRO A 208 -0.81 -21.08 4.90
N LEU A 209 -0.68 -20.30 5.96
CA LEU A 209 0.45 -20.30 6.90
C LEU A 209 0.07 -21.09 8.15
N ASN A 210 1.04 -21.73 8.81
CA ASN A 210 0.83 -22.26 10.15
C ASN A 210 0.80 -21.13 11.19
N LYS A 211 0.30 -21.44 12.41
CA LYS A 211 0.13 -20.45 13.49
C LYS A 211 1.44 -19.75 13.90
N ASP A 212 2.56 -20.43 13.75
CA ASP A 212 3.89 -19.92 14.12
C ASP A 212 4.61 -19.22 12.95
N PHE A 213 3.97 -19.14 11.77
CA PHE A 213 4.53 -18.52 10.56
C PHE A 213 5.87 -19.13 10.10
N THR A 214 6.12 -20.40 10.38
CA THR A 214 7.36 -21.11 10.01
C THR A 214 7.25 -21.92 8.73
N ALA A 215 6.01 -22.19 8.27
CA ALA A 215 5.76 -22.97 7.07
C ALA A 215 4.40 -22.65 6.43
N PHE A 216 4.31 -22.90 5.12
CA PHE A 216 3.03 -23.09 4.45
C PHE A 216 2.44 -24.46 4.83
N THR A 217 1.14 -24.52 5.06
CA THR A 217 0.44 -25.76 5.45
C THR A 217 -0.17 -26.52 4.27
N ALA A 218 -0.15 -25.94 3.08
CA ALA A 218 -0.56 -26.56 1.83
C ALA A 218 0.24 -26.02 0.64
N PRO A 219 0.32 -26.75 -0.49
CA PRO A 219 0.85 -26.21 -1.74
C PRO A 219 0.10 -24.94 -2.17
N PRO A 220 0.78 -24.01 -2.86
CA PRO A 220 0.13 -22.80 -3.34
C PRO A 220 -0.92 -23.10 -4.41
N VAL A 221 -2.03 -22.38 -4.35
CA VAL A 221 -3.14 -22.43 -5.32
C VAL A 221 -3.11 -21.16 -6.17
N ARG A 222 -3.32 -21.32 -7.49
CA ARG A 222 -3.60 -20.20 -8.40
C ARG A 222 -5.07 -19.85 -8.31
N ILE A 223 -5.38 -18.59 -7.99
CA ILE A 223 -6.76 -18.09 -7.84
C ILE A 223 -7.15 -17.11 -8.95
N ASP A 224 -6.95 -17.51 -10.20
CA ASP A 224 -7.28 -16.69 -11.37
C ASP A 224 -8.80 -16.50 -11.54
N PRO A 225 -9.24 -15.36 -12.11
CA PRO A 225 -10.64 -15.16 -12.50
C PRO A 225 -11.08 -16.15 -13.58
N ALA A 226 -12.38 -16.41 -13.65
CA ALA A 226 -12.97 -17.13 -14.76
C ALA A 226 -12.83 -16.34 -16.07
N GLY A 227 -12.64 -17.09 -17.17
CA GLY A 227 -12.52 -16.55 -18.52
C GLY A 227 -11.10 -16.16 -18.91
N SER A 228 -11.01 -15.41 -20.01
CA SER A 228 -9.76 -14.90 -20.55
C SER A 228 -10.00 -13.65 -21.38
N ARG A 229 -8.96 -12.85 -21.58
CA ARG A 229 -8.99 -11.70 -22.49
C ARG A 229 -7.87 -11.81 -23.54
N PRO A 230 -7.98 -11.11 -24.68
CA PRO A 230 -6.93 -11.08 -25.69
C PRO A 230 -5.60 -10.61 -25.09
N ASN A 231 -4.51 -11.18 -25.59
CA ASN A 231 -3.18 -10.68 -25.30
C ASN A 231 -2.83 -9.59 -26.32
N PRO A 232 -2.49 -8.36 -25.89
CA PRO A 232 -2.19 -7.27 -26.82
C PRO A 232 -0.97 -7.56 -27.72
N ASP A 233 -0.06 -8.44 -27.30
CA ASP A 233 1.11 -8.85 -28.09
C ASP A 233 0.82 -10.03 -29.04
N GLY A 234 -0.45 -10.44 -29.21
CA GLY A 234 -0.84 -11.55 -30.08
C GLY A 234 -0.50 -12.94 -29.54
N GLY A 235 -0.09 -13.03 -28.26
CA GLY A 235 0.18 -14.28 -27.56
C GLY A 235 -1.07 -15.04 -27.09
N ALA A 236 -0.87 -16.06 -26.26
CA ALA A 236 -1.96 -16.81 -25.64
C ALA A 236 -2.86 -15.88 -24.81
N PRO A 237 -4.20 -16.14 -24.77
CA PRO A 237 -5.13 -15.36 -23.95
C PRO A 237 -4.70 -15.25 -22.49
N ILE A 238 -5.00 -14.11 -21.87
CA ILE A 238 -4.64 -13.82 -20.49
C ILE A 238 -5.81 -14.19 -19.58
N SER A 239 -5.59 -15.17 -18.70
CA SER A 239 -6.57 -15.58 -17.66
C SER A 239 -6.24 -15.08 -16.26
N ARG A 240 -5.01 -14.60 -16.01
CA ARG A 240 -4.66 -13.99 -14.71
C ARG A 240 -5.36 -12.64 -14.53
N ILE A 241 -5.66 -12.26 -13.29
CA ILE A 241 -6.33 -10.98 -12.99
C ILE A 241 -5.52 -9.75 -13.43
N GLY A 242 -4.20 -9.87 -13.44
CA GLY A 242 -3.28 -8.75 -13.65
C GLY A 242 -1.82 -9.20 -13.72
N HIS A 243 -0.88 -8.33 -13.39
CA HIS A 243 0.55 -8.64 -13.37
C HIS A 243 1.19 -8.55 -11.97
N GLU A 244 0.64 -7.75 -11.06
CA GLU A 244 1.26 -7.53 -9.73
C GLU A 244 0.26 -7.03 -8.67
N GLY A 245 0.74 -6.75 -7.44
CA GLY A 245 -0.04 -6.14 -6.36
C GLY A 245 -1.29 -6.92 -5.97
N ALA A 246 -1.14 -8.21 -5.67
CA ALA A 246 -2.24 -9.10 -5.35
C ALA A 246 -2.63 -9.00 -3.87
N THR A 247 -3.89 -8.70 -3.59
CA THR A 247 -4.43 -8.69 -2.22
C THR A 247 -5.82 -9.33 -2.17
N MET A 248 -6.37 -9.44 -0.97
CA MET A 248 -7.69 -10.00 -0.74
C MET A 248 -8.43 -9.27 0.38
N ILE A 249 -9.73 -9.06 0.18
CA ILE A 249 -10.65 -8.64 1.24
C ILE A 249 -11.81 -9.65 1.33
N LYS A 250 -12.52 -9.60 2.45
CA LYS A 250 -13.78 -10.35 2.65
C LYS A 250 -14.94 -9.36 2.65
N VAL A 251 -15.95 -9.60 1.83
CA VAL A 251 -17.17 -8.77 1.76
C VAL A 251 -18.35 -9.69 2.00
N GLY A 252 -19.03 -9.49 3.14
CA GLY A 252 -20.04 -10.43 3.62
C GLY A 252 -19.45 -11.83 3.78
N ASP A 253 -20.04 -12.81 3.10
CA ASP A 253 -19.58 -14.20 3.07
C ASP A 253 -18.61 -14.52 1.93
N LYS A 254 -18.29 -13.56 1.05
CA LYS A 254 -17.48 -13.76 -0.15
C LYS A 254 -16.02 -13.35 0.02
N TYR A 255 -15.15 -14.00 -0.73
CA TYR A 255 -13.74 -13.66 -0.88
C TYR A 255 -13.55 -12.86 -2.16
N VAL A 256 -12.91 -11.70 -2.05
CA VAL A 256 -12.65 -10.80 -3.17
C VAL A 256 -11.15 -10.74 -3.41
N HIS A 257 -10.69 -11.39 -4.48
CA HIS A 257 -9.31 -11.29 -4.92
C HIS A 257 -9.15 -10.04 -5.77
N ILE A 258 -8.17 -9.22 -5.43
CA ILE A 258 -7.89 -7.94 -6.07
C ILE A 258 -6.48 -8.00 -6.67
N GLY A 259 -6.32 -7.43 -7.86
CA GLY A 259 -5.02 -7.37 -8.51
C GLY A 259 -4.93 -6.29 -9.59
N THR A 260 -3.71 -6.04 -10.01
CA THR A 260 -3.37 -4.84 -10.78
C THR A 260 -3.02 -5.14 -12.22
N ALA A 261 -3.53 -4.32 -13.16
CA ALA A 261 -3.08 -4.34 -14.55
C ALA A 261 -2.93 -2.93 -15.13
N TRP A 262 -2.16 -2.82 -16.21
CA TRP A 262 -2.26 -1.67 -17.11
C TRP A 262 -3.54 -1.82 -17.94
N SER A 263 -4.24 -0.73 -18.19
CA SER A 263 -5.50 -0.72 -18.95
C SER A 263 -5.37 -1.32 -20.35
N THR A 264 -4.18 -1.21 -20.95
CA THR A 264 -3.86 -1.77 -22.27
C THR A 264 -3.32 -3.21 -22.21
N ASP A 265 -3.13 -3.76 -21.01
CA ASP A 265 -2.33 -4.95 -20.70
C ASP A 265 -0.86 -4.91 -21.18
N LEU A 266 -0.40 -3.77 -21.71
CA LEU A 266 1.00 -3.53 -22.04
C LEU A 266 1.67 -2.77 -20.90
N GLY A 267 2.84 -3.27 -20.48
CA GLY A 267 3.63 -2.67 -19.41
C GLY A 267 3.90 -1.19 -19.68
N ARG A 268 3.55 -0.34 -18.70
CA ARG A 268 3.74 1.12 -18.76
C ARG A 268 3.06 1.81 -19.96
N LYS A 269 1.88 1.34 -20.36
CA LYS A 269 1.00 1.96 -21.36
C LYS A 269 -0.44 2.06 -20.83
N GLY A 270 -1.02 3.25 -20.87
CA GLY A 270 -2.34 3.50 -20.31
C GLY A 270 -2.34 3.87 -18.83
N SER A 271 -3.50 3.66 -18.20
CA SER A 271 -3.73 3.83 -16.78
C SER A 271 -3.39 2.57 -15.99
N TYR A 272 -2.88 2.75 -14.77
CA TYR A 272 -2.51 1.65 -13.87
C TYR A 272 -3.70 1.35 -12.95
N ASN A 273 -4.45 0.28 -13.24
CA ASN A 273 -5.81 0.06 -12.77
C ASN A 273 -5.92 -1.12 -11.82
N LEU A 274 -6.96 -1.10 -10.99
CA LEU A 274 -7.30 -2.17 -10.04
C LEU A 274 -8.54 -2.93 -10.51
N TYR A 275 -8.52 -4.23 -10.29
CA TYR A 275 -9.56 -5.16 -10.74
C TYR A 275 -9.83 -6.18 -9.64
N TYR A 276 -11.00 -6.79 -9.66
CA TYR A 276 -11.35 -7.82 -8.69
C TYR A 276 -12.06 -9.03 -9.32
N CYS A 277 -12.07 -10.15 -8.63
CA CYS A 277 -12.97 -11.27 -8.87
C CYS A 277 -13.41 -11.88 -7.54
N VAL A 278 -14.51 -12.63 -7.56
CA VAL A 278 -15.23 -13.04 -6.35
C VAL A 278 -15.36 -14.56 -6.28
N ALA A 279 -15.25 -15.14 -5.08
CA ALA A 279 -15.46 -16.57 -4.84
C ALA A 279 -16.16 -16.83 -3.50
N ASP A 280 -16.84 -17.97 -3.41
CA ASP A 280 -17.44 -18.48 -2.15
C ASP A 280 -16.38 -19.09 -1.21
N LYS A 281 -15.24 -19.51 -1.77
CA LYS A 281 -14.14 -20.13 -1.05
C LYS A 281 -12.87 -19.36 -1.36
N ILE A 282 -11.99 -19.24 -0.38
CA ILE A 282 -10.71 -18.55 -0.52
C ILE A 282 -9.83 -19.14 -1.65
N THR A 283 -9.97 -20.43 -1.93
CA THR A 283 -9.25 -21.13 -3.01
C THR A 283 -10.01 -21.15 -4.34
N GLY A 284 -11.13 -20.42 -4.46
CA GLY A 284 -11.96 -20.40 -5.64
C GLY A 284 -12.93 -21.59 -5.78
N PRO A 285 -13.49 -21.79 -7.00
CA PRO A 285 -13.21 -21.02 -8.22
C PRO A 285 -13.67 -19.57 -8.11
N TYR A 286 -12.92 -18.66 -8.73
CA TYR A 286 -13.27 -17.24 -8.81
C TYR A 286 -14.10 -16.95 -10.06
N GLY A 287 -15.07 -16.04 -9.92
CA GLY A 287 -15.89 -15.53 -11.01
C GLY A 287 -15.11 -14.67 -12.01
N PRO A 288 -15.80 -14.04 -12.98
CA PRO A 288 -15.17 -13.19 -13.97
C PRO A 288 -14.48 -11.98 -13.33
N ARG A 289 -13.45 -11.47 -14.00
CA ARG A 289 -12.75 -10.24 -13.62
C ARG A 289 -13.67 -9.02 -13.83
N GLN A 290 -13.77 -8.20 -12.80
CA GLN A 290 -14.51 -6.94 -12.76
C GLN A 290 -13.55 -5.75 -12.59
N PHE A 291 -13.98 -4.57 -13.01
CA PHE A 291 -13.24 -3.33 -12.85
C PHE A 291 -13.48 -2.75 -11.45
N LEU A 292 -12.41 -2.39 -10.72
CA LEU A 292 -12.53 -1.76 -9.40
C LEU A 292 -12.37 -0.24 -9.50
N GLY A 293 -11.32 0.20 -10.18
CA GLY A 293 -11.09 1.62 -10.39
C GLY A 293 -9.82 1.93 -11.17
N ARG A 294 -9.88 3.07 -11.86
CA ARG A 294 -8.80 3.61 -12.68
C ARG A 294 -7.73 4.24 -11.80
N PHE A 295 -6.47 4.16 -12.19
CA PHE A 295 -5.34 4.76 -11.43
C PHE A 295 -5.15 4.20 -10.01
N LEU A 296 -5.82 3.09 -9.66
CA LEU A 296 -5.74 2.42 -8.36
C LEU A 296 -4.78 1.23 -8.34
N GLY A 297 -3.98 1.03 -9.38
CA GLY A 297 -3.08 -0.11 -9.46
C GLY A 297 -2.14 -0.15 -8.25
N HIS A 298 -1.95 -1.35 -7.72
CA HIS A 298 -1.29 -1.67 -6.44
C HIS A 298 -1.80 -0.84 -5.26
N GLY A 299 -3.05 -0.39 -5.36
CA GLY A 299 -3.82 0.17 -4.27
C GLY A 299 -4.39 -0.92 -3.38
N THR A 300 -4.49 -0.62 -2.10
CA THR A 300 -4.91 -1.58 -1.06
C THR A 300 -6.19 -1.08 -0.40
N PRO A 301 -7.33 -1.80 -0.53
CA PRO A 301 -8.54 -1.42 0.17
C PRO A 301 -8.41 -1.58 1.68
N PHE A 302 -8.92 -0.60 2.43
CA PHE A 302 -9.00 -0.62 3.89
C PHE A 302 -10.27 0.09 4.36
N GLN A 303 -10.71 -0.22 5.58
CA GLN A 303 -11.83 0.47 6.20
C GLN A 303 -11.36 1.52 7.19
N THR A 304 -12.02 2.67 7.18
CA THR A 304 -11.95 3.62 8.29
C THR A 304 -12.80 3.14 9.46
N ARG A 305 -12.58 3.71 10.66
CA ARG A 305 -13.31 3.33 11.90
C ARG A 305 -14.83 3.39 11.79
N ASP A 306 -15.34 4.27 10.93
CA ASP A 306 -16.77 4.40 10.65
C ASP A 306 -17.29 3.37 9.62
N GLY A 307 -16.45 2.40 9.24
CA GLY A 307 -16.80 1.29 8.34
C GLY A 307 -16.72 1.62 6.86
N LYS A 308 -16.42 2.87 6.48
CA LYS A 308 -16.32 3.28 5.08
C LYS A 308 -15.07 2.70 4.42
N TRP A 309 -15.22 2.24 3.19
CA TRP A 309 -14.14 1.64 2.41
C TRP A 309 -13.38 2.68 1.60
N TRP A 310 -12.06 2.63 1.68
CA TRP A 310 -11.14 3.45 0.90
C TRP A 310 -10.11 2.55 0.22
N CYS A 311 -9.53 3.01 -0.89
CA CYS A 311 -8.38 2.38 -1.53
C CYS A 311 -7.21 3.35 -1.53
N THR A 312 -6.01 2.89 -1.21
CA THR A 312 -4.80 3.70 -1.43
C THR A 312 -4.51 3.85 -2.93
N ALA A 313 -3.88 4.96 -3.31
CA ALA A 313 -3.47 5.25 -4.69
C ALA A 313 -2.21 6.12 -4.68
N PHE A 314 -1.40 6.02 -5.74
CA PHE A 314 -0.12 6.71 -5.82
C PHE A 314 0.30 7.01 -7.25
N PHE A 315 1.34 7.83 -7.40
CA PHE A 315 1.93 8.15 -8.69
C PHE A 315 2.65 6.95 -9.32
N ASN A 316 2.15 6.47 -10.47
CA ASN A 316 2.84 5.51 -11.32
C ASN A 316 2.69 5.89 -12.79
N ALA A 317 3.57 6.75 -13.30
CA ALA A 317 3.56 7.23 -14.67
C ALA A 317 4.97 7.48 -15.21
N ASN A 318 5.06 7.82 -16.50
CA ASN A 318 6.30 8.28 -17.16
C ASN A 318 6.34 9.80 -17.36
N VAL A 319 5.26 10.50 -17.00
CA VAL A 319 5.09 11.94 -17.12
C VAL A 319 4.48 12.48 -15.82
N PRO A 320 4.60 13.80 -15.54
CA PRO A 320 3.94 14.42 -14.40
C PRO A 320 2.42 14.15 -14.36
N PRO A 321 1.78 14.20 -13.18
CA PRO A 321 0.36 13.97 -13.03
C PRO A 321 -0.48 14.83 -13.98
N LEU A 322 -1.46 14.22 -14.63
CA LEU A 322 -2.36 14.93 -15.54
C LEU A 322 -3.41 15.74 -14.76
N PRO A 323 -3.95 16.81 -15.38
CA PRO A 323 -5.15 17.46 -14.87
C PRO A 323 -6.33 16.48 -14.82
N ARG A 324 -7.14 16.61 -13.77
CA ARG A 324 -8.32 15.77 -13.52
C ARG A 324 -9.47 16.04 -14.48
N GLU A 325 -9.61 17.28 -14.96
CA GLU A 325 -10.73 17.68 -15.81
C GLU A 325 -10.79 16.86 -17.11
N GLY A 326 -11.93 16.21 -17.33
CA GLY A 326 -12.19 15.37 -18.49
C GLY A 326 -11.30 14.14 -18.59
N ILE A 327 -10.75 13.65 -17.48
CA ILE A 327 -9.87 12.48 -17.49
C ILE A 327 -10.66 11.21 -17.86
N GLU A 328 -11.93 11.14 -17.48
CA GLU A 328 -12.83 10.00 -17.66
C GLU A 328 -12.95 9.58 -19.13
N THR A 329 -12.89 10.55 -20.04
CA THR A 329 -13.02 10.34 -21.48
C THR A 329 -11.70 10.44 -22.25
N ARG A 330 -10.57 10.61 -21.54
CA ARG A 330 -9.25 10.74 -22.16
C ARG A 330 -8.61 9.38 -22.37
N ASP A 331 -8.26 9.09 -23.61
CA ASP A 331 -7.42 7.95 -23.98
C ASP A 331 -5.97 8.19 -23.53
N LEU A 332 -5.44 7.24 -22.76
CA LEU A 332 -4.08 7.27 -22.21
C LEU A 332 -3.18 6.17 -22.78
N ALA A 333 -3.63 5.41 -23.79
CA ALA A 333 -2.96 4.19 -24.25
C ALA A 333 -1.50 4.40 -24.70
N ALA A 334 -1.14 5.62 -25.13
CA ALA A 334 0.18 5.92 -25.68
C ALA A 334 1.33 5.84 -24.65
N ASN A 335 1.08 6.08 -23.35
CA ASN A 335 2.13 6.14 -22.32
C ASN A 335 1.59 5.77 -20.93
N ALA A 336 2.46 5.52 -19.95
CA ALA A 336 2.03 5.39 -18.55
C ALA A 336 1.65 6.76 -18.00
N GLN A 337 0.39 6.94 -17.62
CA GLN A 337 -0.15 8.23 -17.19
C GLN A 337 -1.09 8.06 -15.99
N THR A 338 -1.14 9.07 -15.13
CA THR A 338 -1.95 9.08 -13.91
C THR A 338 -2.35 10.49 -13.52
N ILE A 339 -3.39 10.62 -12.70
CA ILE A 339 -3.76 11.87 -12.00
C ILE A 339 -3.24 11.91 -10.56
N ASN A 340 -2.74 10.79 -10.04
CA ASN A 340 -2.26 10.71 -8.66
C ASN A 340 -0.99 11.54 -8.49
N GLN A 341 -0.92 12.29 -7.41
CA GLN A 341 0.30 12.96 -6.98
C GLN A 341 1.27 11.94 -6.36
N ARG A 342 2.56 12.28 -6.27
CA ARG A 342 3.53 11.45 -5.56
C ARG A 342 3.19 11.43 -4.07
N GLY A 343 3.21 10.25 -3.46
CA GLY A 343 2.79 10.07 -2.07
C GLY A 343 1.54 9.22 -2.00
N THR A 344 0.64 9.55 -1.09
CA THR A 344 -0.55 8.73 -0.83
C THR A 344 -1.82 9.54 -1.05
N THR A 345 -2.60 9.09 -2.03
CA THR A 345 -4.01 9.41 -2.19
C THR A 345 -4.85 8.27 -1.62
N ILE A 346 -6.00 8.58 -1.04
CA ILE A 346 -7.04 7.60 -0.73
C ILE A 346 -8.28 7.89 -1.55
N VAL A 347 -8.90 6.86 -2.12
CA VAL A 347 -10.04 6.95 -3.02
C VAL A 347 -11.22 6.25 -2.37
N PRO A 348 -12.37 6.91 -2.20
CA PRO A 348 -13.52 6.30 -1.56
C PRO A 348 -14.09 5.22 -2.46
N LEU A 349 -14.42 4.08 -1.86
CA LEU A 349 -15.07 2.95 -2.53
C LEU A 349 -16.49 2.78 -2.00
N ASP A 350 -17.38 2.37 -2.88
CA ASP A 350 -18.58 1.64 -2.51
C ASP A 350 -18.27 0.14 -2.59
N VAL A 351 -18.52 -0.58 -1.51
CA VAL A 351 -18.25 -2.02 -1.36
C VAL A 351 -19.47 -2.63 -0.71
N GLN A 352 -20.22 -3.40 -1.48
CA GLN A 352 -21.48 -3.95 -1.02
C GLN A 352 -21.70 -5.38 -1.51
N GLN A 353 -22.42 -6.14 -0.68
CA GLN A 353 -23.07 -7.37 -1.09
C GLN A 353 -24.54 -7.05 -1.34
N LEU A 354 -24.98 -7.21 -2.59
CA LEU A 354 -26.37 -7.01 -2.99
C LEU A 354 -27.27 -8.11 -2.41
N ALA A 355 -28.58 -7.91 -2.47
CA ALA A 355 -29.57 -8.82 -1.89
C ALA A 355 -29.55 -10.24 -2.48
N ASP A 356 -29.08 -10.38 -3.71
CA ASP A 356 -28.88 -11.66 -4.40
C ASP A 356 -27.50 -12.31 -4.11
N GLY A 357 -26.67 -11.66 -3.30
CA GLY A 357 -25.34 -12.11 -2.92
C GLY A 357 -24.21 -11.65 -3.85
N GLU A 358 -24.51 -10.90 -4.91
CA GLU A 358 -23.50 -10.31 -5.80
C GLU A 358 -22.64 -9.29 -5.04
N ILE A 359 -21.32 -9.31 -5.28
CA ILE A 359 -20.41 -8.31 -4.73
C ILE A 359 -20.17 -7.24 -5.79
N VAL A 360 -20.48 -6.00 -5.43
CA VAL A 360 -20.18 -4.81 -6.23
C VAL A 360 -19.15 -3.98 -5.49
N ILE A 361 -18.05 -3.67 -6.20
CA ILE A 361 -17.02 -2.74 -5.75
C ILE A 361 -16.75 -1.75 -6.86
N HIS A 362 -16.84 -0.45 -6.56
CA HIS A 362 -16.40 0.60 -7.47
C HIS A 362 -15.92 1.83 -6.71
N ALA A 363 -15.02 2.60 -7.33
CA ALA A 363 -14.62 3.89 -6.81
C ALA A 363 -15.75 4.92 -6.95
N LEU A 364 -15.97 5.72 -5.89
CA LEU A 364 -17.03 6.73 -5.85
C LEU A 364 -16.63 8.05 -6.53
N ASP A 365 -15.33 8.34 -6.61
CA ASP A 365 -14.82 9.51 -7.32
C ASP A 365 -14.92 9.28 -8.85
N PRO A 366 -15.65 10.13 -9.61
CA PRO A 366 -15.84 9.95 -11.06
C PRO A 366 -14.55 9.80 -11.86
N ALA A 367 -13.45 10.42 -11.41
CA ALA A 367 -12.16 10.34 -12.09
C ALA A 367 -11.52 8.94 -12.02
N TYR A 368 -12.00 8.09 -11.10
CA TYR A 368 -11.53 6.73 -10.85
C TYR A 368 -12.59 5.66 -11.16
N ALA A 369 -13.87 6.03 -11.16
CA ALA A 369 -15.00 5.08 -11.21
C ALA A 369 -15.07 4.24 -12.50
N SER A 370 -14.71 4.83 -13.64
CA SER A 370 -14.95 4.23 -14.95
C SER A 370 -13.65 3.79 -15.64
N PRO A 371 -13.67 2.67 -16.37
CA PRO A 371 -12.61 2.36 -17.31
C PRO A 371 -12.47 3.49 -18.34
N GLY A 372 -11.22 3.87 -18.65
CA GLY A 372 -10.96 4.84 -19.70
C GLY A 372 -11.10 4.24 -21.11
N PRO A 373 -11.09 5.07 -22.17
CA PRO A 373 -11.05 4.60 -23.55
C PRO A 373 -9.86 3.67 -23.86
N ASP A 374 -8.76 3.81 -23.10
CA ASP A 374 -7.57 2.98 -23.16
C ASP A 374 -7.75 1.55 -22.60
N GLU A 375 -8.87 1.24 -21.95
CA GLU A 375 -9.13 -0.09 -21.39
C GLU A 375 -9.45 -1.12 -22.49
N ILE A 376 -8.58 -2.12 -22.59
CA ILE A 376 -8.67 -3.21 -23.54
C ILE A 376 -9.77 -4.20 -23.17
N GLN A 377 -10.00 -4.43 -21.87
CA GLN A 377 -11.07 -5.29 -21.40
C GLN A 377 -12.41 -4.56 -21.44
N LYS A 378 -13.44 -5.23 -21.94
CA LYS A 378 -14.82 -4.76 -21.82
C LYS A 378 -15.47 -5.44 -20.63
N PHE A 379 -16.02 -4.63 -19.75
CA PHE A 379 -16.79 -5.06 -18.60
C PHE A 379 -18.28 -4.99 -18.98
N GLY A 380 -19.08 -5.89 -18.42
CA GLY A 380 -20.53 -5.85 -18.60
C GLY A 380 -21.13 -4.56 -18.04
N PRO A 381 -22.36 -4.21 -18.45
CA PRO A 381 -23.11 -3.13 -17.83
C PRO A 381 -23.36 -3.36 -16.34
#